data_AF-D2W6D9-F1
#
_entry.id   AF-D2W6D9-F1
#
_cell.length_a   1.000
_cell.length_b   1.000
_cell.length_c   1.000
_cell.angle_alpha   90.00
_cell.angle_beta   90.00
_cell.angle_gamma   90.00
#
_symmetry.space_group_name_H-M   'P 1'
#
loop_
_entity.id
_entity.type
_entity.pdbx_description
1 polymer ?
#
loop_
_entity_poly.entity_id
_entity_poly.type
_entity_poly.pdbx_seq_one_letter_code
_entity_poly.pdbx_strand_id
1 'polypeptide(L)'
;MSTQEATSTLSAMESLSRYVNIFNKLADILVGEFQNHPYRSLIDVSIIVLIVWYLMSKRRSAVPPQKLSKKQEDEIIEDWEPVPLVPTSDDSNVDATINAMKEHEYVVTSVADVEFTVEGKKDKVINFGTNNFLGFIGDKDIHEK
;
A
#
# COMPACT_ATOMS: atom_id res chain seq x y z
N MET A 1 5.93 -63.96 -5.77
CA MET A 1 6.56 -62.63 -5.69
C MET A 1 6.67 -61.93 -7.06
N SER A 2 6.61 -62.65 -8.20
CA SER A 2 6.75 -62.03 -9.54
C SER A 2 5.48 -61.34 -10.09
N THR A 3 4.29 -61.74 -9.66
CA THR A 3 3.02 -61.22 -10.22
C THR A 3 2.71 -59.80 -9.76
N GLN A 4 3.06 -59.43 -8.53
CA GLN A 4 2.79 -58.09 -7.98
C GLN A 4 3.70 -57.02 -8.59
N GLU A 5 4.97 -57.35 -8.88
CA GLU A 5 5.91 -56.46 -9.58
C GLU A 5 5.56 -56.28 -11.07
N ALA A 6 5.03 -57.31 -11.71
CA ALA A 6 4.53 -57.21 -13.09
C ALA A 6 3.31 -56.28 -13.20
N THR A 7 2.40 -56.32 -12.22
CA THR A 7 1.22 -55.43 -12.20
C THR A 7 1.56 -53.97 -11.87
N SER A 8 2.57 -53.70 -11.05
CA SER A 8 3.01 -52.33 -10.75
C SER A 8 3.74 -51.68 -11.92
N THR A 9 4.55 -52.46 -12.66
CA THR A 9 5.24 -51.97 -13.86
C THR A 9 4.28 -51.70 -15.03
N LEU A 10 3.27 -52.56 -15.23
CA LEU A 10 2.21 -52.34 -16.23
C LEU A 10 1.38 -51.08 -15.94
N SER A 11 0.95 -50.88 -14.69
CA SER A 11 0.17 -49.68 -14.31
C SER A 11 1.00 -48.39 -14.40
N ALA A 12 2.29 -48.44 -14.04
CA ALA A 12 3.21 -47.33 -14.26
C ALA A 12 3.36 -47.00 -15.76
N MET A 13 3.50 -48.02 -16.61
CA MET A 13 3.62 -47.86 -18.07
C MET A 13 2.34 -47.28 -18.70
N GLU A 14 1.15 -47.70 -18.25
CA GLU A 14 -0.12 -47.10 -18.65
C GLU A 14 -0.21 -45.63 -18.24
N SER A 15 0.20 -45.29 -17.02
CA SER A 15 0.20 -43.89 -16.55
C SER A 15 1.14 -43.01 -17.37
N LEU A 16 2.35 -43.49 -17.69
CA LEU A 16 3.32 -42.80 -18.54
C LEU A 16 2.77 -42.59 -19.94
N SER A 17 2.16 -43.61 -20.54
CA SER A 17 1.53 -43.51 -21.86
C SER A 17 0.42 -42.47 -21.88
N ARG A 18 -0.36 -42.36 -20.80
CA ARG A 18 -1.41 -41.35 -20.65
C ARG A 18 -0.81 -39.94 -20.57
N TYR A 19 0.26 -39.72 -19.82
CA TYR A 19 0.95 -38.43 -19.76
C TYR A 19 1.54 -38.04 -21.12
N VAL A 20 2.21 -38.95 -21.80
CA VAL A 20 2.77 -38.72 -23.15
C VAL A 20 1.67 -38.36 -24.15
N ASN A 21 0.54 -39.07 -24.12
CA ASN A 21 -0.59 -38.76 -25.00
C ASN A 21 -1.23 -37.40 -24.69
N ILE A 22 -1.34 -37.02 -23.42
CA ILE A 22 -1.82 -35.68 -23.05
C ILE A 22 -0.85 -34.62 -23.55
N PHE A 23 0.45 -34.82 -23.35
CA PHE A 23 1.48 -33.90 -23.80
C PHE A 23 1.46 -33.72 -25.33
N ASN A 24 1.39 -34.82 -26.08
CA ASN A 24 1.33 -34.77 -27.54
C ASN A 24 0.07 -34.03 -28.03
N LYS A 25 -1.10 -34.31 -27.43
CA LYS A 25 -2.33 -33.57 -27.75
C LYS A 25 -2.22 -32.08 -27.48
N LEU A 26 -1.58 -31.70 -26.37
CA LEU A 26 -1.36 -30.28 -26.05
C LEU A 26 -0.38 -29.64 -27.03
N ALA A 27 0.67 -30.35 -27.43
CA ALA A 27 1.61 -29.89 -28.44
C ALA A 27 0.92 -29.69 -29.79
N ASP A 28 0.06 -30.63 -30.21
CA ASP A 28 -0.70 -30.53 -31.45
C ASP A 28 -1.66 -29.33 -31.45
N ILE A 29 -2.34 -29.07 -30.33
CA ILE A 29 -3.20 -27.89 -30.17
C ILE A 29 -2.40 -26.60 -30.27
N LEU A 30 -1.25 -26.53 -29.58
CA LEU A 30 -0.38 -25.35 -29.61
C LEU A 30 0.16 -25.09 -31.02
N VAL A 31 0.63 -26.13 -31.71
CA VAL A 31 1.13 -26.02 -33.08
C VAL A 31 -0.01 -25.61 -34.03
N GLY A 32 -1.20 -26.18 -33.87
CA GLY A 32 -2.38 -25.80 -34.64
C GLY A 32 -2.76 -24.33 -34.45
N GLU A 33 -2.77 -23.83 -33.22
CA GLU A 33 -3.08 -22.43 -32.94
C GLU A 33 -2.03 -21.48 -33.54
N PHE A 34 -0.74 -21.83 -33.45
CA PHE A 34 0.35 -21.07 -34.06
C PHE A 34 0.24 -20.99 -35.59
N GLN A 35 -0.21 -22.07 -36.24
CA GLN A 35 -0.40 -22.10 -37.70
C GLN A 35 -1.61 -21.29 -38.14
N ASN A 36 -2.70 -21.33 -37.37
CA ASN A 36 -3.94 -20.63 -37.71
C ASN A 36 -3.87 -19.12 -37.45
N HIS A 37 -3.25 -18.71 -36.33
CA HIS A 37 -3.25 -17.32 -35.86
C HIS A 37 -1.87 -16.87 -35.34
N PRO A 38 -0.84 -16.76 -36.21
CA PRO A 38 0.55 -16.57 -35.79
C PRO A 38 0.77 -15.29 -34.97
N TYR A 39 0.12 -14.19 -35.34
CA TYR A 39 0.26 -12.91 -34.62
C TYR A 39 -0.36 -12.95 -33.21
N ARG A 40 -1.52 -13.59 -33.06
CA ARG A 40 -2.19 -13.74 -31.76
C ARG A 40 -1.38 -14.65 -30.84
N SER A 41 -0.94 -15.80 -31.35
CA SER A 41 -0.11 -16.75 -30.59
C SER A 41 1.22 -16.13 -30.15
N LEU A 42 1.84 -15.28 -30.98
CA LEU A 42 3.06 -14.57 -30.61
C LEU A 42 2.83 -13.60 -29.45
N ILE A 43 1.71 -12.86 -29.45
CA ILE A 43 1.33 -11.97 -28.35
C ILE A 43 1.09 -12.78 -27.08
N ASP A 44 0.28 -13.83 -27.15
CA ASP A 44 -0.07 -14.66 -25.99
C ASP A 44 1.18 -15.31 -25.35
N VAL A 45 2.08 -15.86 -26.17
CA VAL A 45 3.35 -16.42 -25.68
C VAL A 45 4.25 -15.33 -25.08
N SER A 46 4.32 -14.14 -25.68
CA SER A 46 5.10 -13.03 -25.13
C SER A 46 4.59 -12.59 -23.76
N ILE A 47 3.27 -12.56 -23.55
CA ILE A 47 2.66 -12.22 -22.28
C ILE A 47 2.99 -13.29 -21.23
N ILE A 48 2.88 -14.57 -21.57
CA ILE A 48 3.23 -15.67 -20.66
C ILE A 48 4.70 -15.59 -20.26
N VAL A 49 5.60 -15.36 -21.22
CA VAL A 49 7.04 -15.19 -20.96
C VAL A 49 7.29 -13.98 -20.07
N LEU A 50 6.64 -12.85 -20.31
CA LEU A 50 6.76 -11.64 -19.48
C LEU A 50 6.25 -11.87 -18.05
N ILE A 51 5.16 -12.60 -17.87
CA ILE A 51 4.62 -12.95 -16.56
C ILE A 51 5.61 -13.84 -15.81
N VAL A 52 6.12 -14.90 -16.45
CA VAL A 52 7.12 -15.79 -15.84
C VAL A 52 8.37 -15.01 -15.48
N TRP A 53 8.87 -14.17 -16.38
CA TRP A 53 10.01 -13.29 -16.14
C TRP A 53 9.76 -12.34 -14.97
N TYR A 54 8.60 -11.68 -14.92
CA TYR A 54 8.22 -10.77 -13.84
C TYR A 54 8.15 -11.49 -12.49
N LEU A 55 7.53 -12.67 -12.43
CA LEU A 55 7.44 -13.47 -11.21
C LEU A 55 8.82 -13.93 -10.73
N MET A 56 9.71 -14.30 -11.64
CA MET A 56 11.10 -14.63 -11.30
C MET A 56 11.91 -13.41 -10.86
N SER A 57 11.68 -12.26 -11.49
CA SER A 57 12.36 -10.99 -11.16
C SER A 57 11.90 -10.40 -9.83
N LYS A 58 10.72 -10.77 -9.32
CA LYS A 58 10.15 -10.22 -8.06
C LYS A 58 10.73 -10.84 -6.79
N ARG A 59 11.88 -11.53 -6.86
CA ARG A 59 12.72 -11.83 -5.69
C ARG A 59 13.47 -10.59 -5.20
N ARG A 60 12.77 -9.47 -4.99
CA ARG A 60 13.28 -8.45 -4.07
C ARG A 60 13.09 -9.03 -2.69
N SER A 61 14.18 -9.53 -2.12
CA SER A 61 14.26 -9.76 -0.69
C SER A 61 13.71 -8.49 -0.05
N ALA A 62 12.55 -8.58 0.61
CA ALA A 62 12.18 -7.55 1.56
C ALA A 62 13.38 -7.51 2.51
N VAL A 63 14.19 -6.46 2.40
CA VAL A 63 15.31 -6.27 3.31
C VAL A 63 14.68 -6.41 4.69
N PRO A 64 15.00 -7.46 5.46
CA PRO A 64 14.38 -7.64 6.76
C PRO A 64 14.65 -6.33 7.51
N PRO A 65 13.64 -5.74 8.16
CA PRO A 65 13.84 -4.50 8.89
C PRO A 65 15.05 -4.71 9.79
N GLN A 66 16.13 -4.00 9.47
CA GLN A 66 17.37 -4.13 10.19
C GLN A 66 17.04 -3.70 11.62
N LYS A 67 17.02 -4.66 12.55
CA LYS A 67 16.75 -4.34 13.95
C LYS A 67 17.88 -3.44 14.43
N LEU A 68 17.56 -2.17 14.66
CA LEU A 68 18.50 -1.22 15.24
C LEU A 68 18.87 -1.72 16.63
N SER A 69 20.15 -1.60 16.98
CA SER A 69 20.58 -1.78 18.36
C SER A 69 20.14 -0.57 19.19
N LYS A 70 19.95 -0.73 20.50
CA LYS A 70 19.58 0.37 21.40
C LYS A 70 20.48 1.59 21.25
N LYS A 71 21.79 1.37 21.05
CA LYS A 71 22.78 2.45 20.83
C LYS A 71 22.49 3.26 19.56
N GLN A 72 22.05 2.60 18.49
CA GLN A 72 21.71 3.27 17.24
C GLN A 72 20.40 4.04 17.35
N GLU A 73 19.43 3.50 18.10
CA GLU A 73 18.19 4.23 18.39
C GLU A 73 18.50 5.49 19.20
N ASP A 74 19.34 5.39 20.22
CA ASP A 74 19.75 6.53 21.06
C ASP A 74 20.49 7.60 20.24
N GLU A 75 21.42 7.20 19.35
CA GLU A 75 22.11 8.11 18.43
C GLU A 75 21.13 8.81 17.48
N ILE A 76 20.14 8.08 16.92
CA ILE A 76 19.12 8.67 16.05
C ILE A 76 18.24 9.66 16.82
N ILE A 77 17.89 9.36 18.07
CA ILE A 77 17.08 10.25 18.91
C ILE A 77 17.86 11.52 19.28
N GLU A 78 19.16 11.40 19.56
CA GLU A 78 20.04 12.54 19.86
C GLU A 78 20.18 13.47 18.63
N ASP A 79 20.31 12.90 17.44
CA ASP A 79 20.44 13.63 16.18
C ASP A 79 19.08 14.07 15.58
N TRP A 80 17.96 13.70 16.18
CA TRP A 80 16.63 13.98 15.62
C TRP A 80 16.16 15.40 15.96
N GLU A 81 16.01 16.22 14.93
CA GLU A 81 15.35 17.52 15.02
C GLU A 81 13.87 17.40 14.58
N PRO A 82 12.92 17.92 15.38
CA PRO A 82 11.51 17.90 14.99
C PRO A 82 11.28 18.80 13.78
N VAL A 83 10.49 18.30 12.84
CA VAL A 83 10.01 19.13 11.72
C VAL A 83 9.21 20.30 12.29
N PRO A 84 9.50 21.55 11.87
CA PRO A 84 8.78 22.71 12.37
C PRO A 84 7.30 22.60 11.98
N LEU A 85 6.40 22.84 12.93
CA LEU A 85 4.95 22.78 12.72
C LEU A 85 4.46 23.80 11.68
N VAL A 86 5.23 24.87 11.48
CA VAL A 86 4.95 25.93 10.52
C VAL A 86 6.19 26.10 9.62
N PRO A 87 6.04 26.08 8.29
CA PRO A 87 7.14 26.37 7.38
C PRO A 87 7.81 27.72 7.68
N THR A 88 9.13 27.77 7.61
CA THR A 88 9.90 29.01 7.74
C THR A 88 9.63 29.94 6.54
N SER A 89 9.79 31.25 6.72
CA SER A 89 9.50 32.27 5.70
C SER A 89 10.25 32.10 4.39
N ASP A 90 11.37 31.39 4.43
CA ASP A 90 12.32 31.27 3.33
C ASP A 90 12.01 30.08 2.41
N ASP A 91 11.00 29.27 2.73
CA ASP A 91 10.51 28.23 1.84
C ASP A 91 9.77 28.88 0.66
N SER A 92 10.37 28.80 -0.53
CA SER A 92 9.79 29.27 -1.80
C SER A 92 8.44 28.61 -2.17
N ASN A 93 8.02 27.58 -1.44
CA ASN A 93 6.74 26.87 -1.60
C ASN A 93 5.67 27.31 -0.58
N VAL A 94 5.95 28.29 0.28
CA VAL A 94 5.01 28.78 1.29
C VAL A 94 4.03 29.76 0.66
N ASP A 95 2.76 29.38 0.67
CA ASP A 95 1.66 30.21 0.20
C ASP A 95 1.68 31.59 0.88
N ALA A 96 1.42 32.65 0.10
CA ALA A 96 1.36 34.03 0.58
C ALA A 96 0.40 34.20 1.78
N THR A 97 -0.60 33.33 1.87
CA THR A 97 -1.57 33.24 2.98
C THR A 97 -0.92 32.92 4.32
N ILE A 98 0.11 32.07 4.36
CA ILE A 98 0.81 31.70 5.62
C ILE A 98 1.66 32.89 6.10
N ASN A 99 2.29 33.62 5.19
CA ASN A 99 3.07 34.80 5.56
C ASN A 99 2.18 35.94 6.09
N ALA A 100 0.95 36.09 5.59
CA ALA A 100 -0.02 37.06 6.12
C ALA A 100 -0.52 36.69 7.54
N MET A 101 -0.58 35.40 7.88
CA MET A 101 -0.99 34.96 9.23
C MET A 101 0.09 35.17 10.30
N LYS A 102 1.36 35.40 9.92
CA LYS A 102 2.46 35.63 10.88
C LYS A 102 2.33 36.94 11.66
N GLU A 103 1.56 37.90 11.18
CA GLU A 103 1.44 39.21 11.84
C GLU A 103 0.71 39.14 13.19
N HIS A 104 -0.16 38.13 13.39
CA HIS A 104 -0.92 37.97 14.63
C HIS A 104 -0.99 36.50 15.04
N GLU A 105 -0.09 36.10 15.94
CA GLU A 105 -0.18 34.80 16.62
C GLU A 105 -1.27 34.89 17.69
N TYR A 106 -2.40 34.25 17.43
CA TYR A 106 -3.52 34.20 18.35
C TYR A 106 -3.40 32.97 19.24
N VAL A 107 -3.15 33.17 20.53
CA VAL A 107 -3.08 32.08 21.50
C VAL A 107 -4.48 31.74 22.01
N VAL A 108 -4.83 30.46 21.93
CA VAL A 108 -6.07 29.93 22.50
C VAL A 108 -5.88 29.76 24.01
N THR A 109 -6.72 30.42 24.80
CA THR A 109 -6.58 30.47 26.28
C THR A 109 -7.54 29.55 27.01
N SER A 110 -8.53 28.98 26.32
CA SER A 110 -9.50 28.02 26.87
C SER A 110 -9.43 26.67 26.14
N VAL A 111 -10.09 25.65 26.68
CA VAL A 111 -10.27 24.38 25.97
C VAL A 111 -10.95 24.65 24.62
N ALA A 112 -10.45 23.99 23.57
CA ALA A 112 -11.01 24.07 22.23
C ALA A 112 -12.32 23.26 22.16
N ASP A 113 -13.43 23.91 22.51
CA ASP A 113 -14.79 23.40 22.34
C ASP A 113 -15.47 24.09 21.14
N VAL A 114 -16.80 23.99 21.01
CA VAL A 114 -17.61 24.70 20.00
C VAL A 114 -17.27 26.19 19.97
N GLU A 115 -17.07 26.78 21.15
CA GLU A 115 -16.61 28.16 21.32
C GLU A 115 -15.39 28.18 22.25
N PHE A 116 -14.39 28.99 21.91
CA PHE A 116 -13.21 29.20 22.75
C PHE A 116 -12.80 30.67 22.82
N THR A 117 -12.01 30.98 23.84
CA THR A 117 -11.47 32.33 24.05
C THR A 117 -10.08 32.44 23.42
N VAL A 118 -9.88 33.51 22.67
CA VAL A 118 -8.61 33.86 22.03
C VAL A 118 -8.03 35.08 22.70
N GLU A 119 -6.71 35.10 22.91
CA GLU A 119 -6.01 36.26 23.44
C GLU A 119 -6.28 37.52 22.59
N GLY A 120 -6.63 38.62 23.25
CA GLY A 120 -6.96 39.90 22.61
C GLY A 120 -8.41 40.06 22.13
N LYS A 121 -9.24 39.00 22.20
CA LYS A 121 -10.69 39.09 21.93
C LYS A 121 -11.49 39.00 23.23
N LYS A 122 -12.44 39.92 23.40
CA LYS A 122 -13.30 40.00 24.59
C LYS A 122 -14.42 38.96 24.56
N ASP A 123 -14.90 38.64 23.37
CA ASP A 123 -15.98 37.69 23.14
C ASP A 123 -15.45 36.32 22.75
N LYS A 124 -16.22 35.28 23.05
CA LYS A 124 -15.92 33.91 22.62
C LYS A 124 -16.01 33.80 21.10
N VAL A 125 -15.14 32.97 20.52
CA VAL A 125 -15.04 32.74 19.08
C VAL A 125 -15.45 31.31 18.76
N ILE A 126 -16.19 31.11 17.69
CA ILE A 126 -16.64 29.79 17.22
C ILE A 126 -15.49 29.03 16.56
N ASN A 127 -15.39 27.73 16.84
CA ASN A 127 -14.37 26.84 16.30
C ASN A 127 -14.74 26.27 14.92
N PHE A 128 -14.40 26.99 13.86
CA PHE A 128 -14.52 26.51 12.49
C PHE A 128 -13.41 25.51 12.07
N GLY A 129 -12.43 25.22 12.94
CA GLY A 129 -11.36 24.26 12.67
C GLY A 129 -11.78 22.80 12.87
N THR A 130 -12.96 22.57 13.45
CA THR A 130 -13.52 21.23 13.65
C THR A 130 -14.88 21.13 12.98
N ASN A 131 -15.34 19.90 12.72
CA ASN A 131 -16.68 19.67 12.17
C ASN A 131 -17.81 19.81 13.23
N ASN A 132 -17.49 20.24 14.46
CA ASN A 132 -18.45 20.40 15.55
C ASN A 132 -18.77 21.88 15.85
N PHE A 133 -18.65 22.77 14.85
CA PHE A 133 -18.92 24.20 15.04
C PHE A 133 -20.39 24.53 15.40
N LEU A 134 -21.31 23.57 15.24
CA LEU A 134 -22.72 23.70 15.65
C LEU A 134 -23.04 23.03 17.00
N GLY A 135 -22.07 22.35 17.62
CA GLY A 135 -22.24 21.70 18.93
C GLY A 135 -23.06 20.42 18.96
N PHE A 136 -23.44 19.87 17.82
CA PHE A 136 -24.28 18.67 17.75
C PHE A 136 -23.65 17.42 18.34
N ILE A 137 -22.32 17.31 18.38
CA ILE A 137 -21.64 16.14 18.97
C ILE A 137 -21.80 16.11 20.50
N GLY A 138 -22.05 17.24 21.16
CA GLY A 138 -22.27 17.31 22.60
C GLY A 138 -23.74 17.32 23.03
N ASP A 139 -24.67 17.35 22.07
CA ASP A 139 -26.08 17.58 22.32
C ASP A 139 -26.82 16.28 22.68
N LYS A 140 -27.27 16.19 23.93
CA LYS A 140 -27.97 15.01 24.46
C LYS A 140 -29.31 14.76 23.77
N ASP A 141 -29.93 15.78 23.18
CA ASP A 141 -31.21 15.65 22.47
C ASP A 141 -31.02 14.98 21.09
N ILE A 142 -29.81 15.01 20.54
CA ILE A 142 -29.46 14.39 19.25
C ILE A 142 -28.94 12.96 19.46
N HIS A 143 -28.31 12.67 20.60
CA HIS A 143 -27.75 11.35 20.93
C HIS A 143 -28.80 10.27 21.25
N GLU A 144 -30.10 10.58 21.21
CA GLU A 144 -31.16 9.62 21.50
C GLU A 144 -32.01 9.29 20.26
N LYS A 145 -31.67 8.15 19.63
CA LYS A 145 -32.62 7.21 19.02
C LYS A 145 -32.02 5.82 18.83
#